data_AF-A0A2P2IGB5-F1
#
_entry.id   AF-A0A2P2IGB5-F1
#
_cell.length_a   1.000
_cell.length_b   1.000
_cell.length_c   1.000
_cell.angle_alpha   90.00
_cell.angle_beta   90.00
_cell.angle_gamma   90.00
#
_symmetry.space_group_name_H-M   'P 1'
#
loop_
_entity.id
_entity.type
_entity.pdbx_description
1 polymer ?
#
loop_
_entity_poly.entity_id
_entity_poly.type
_entity_poly.pdbx_seq_one_letter_code
_entity_poly.pdbx_strand_id
1 'polypeptide(L)'
;SRSLHNLFTSIGESLANADHQVTLLSNFNSSLNHPNFRHLNVLGEKPLPVDNIFEMKAMADAMEMFRKNTIYIGETMWTNPSVLELWKTRRSFDAILIASYLNEISMPFLMDYNGSFMLVSTPGVEYFAISASGNWLPPAVVPAILLPYDEHMTFLERCVNLVTLLIMRVYYPAVMHSEQEAMLHKYFPNME
;
A
#
# COMPACT_ATOMS: atom_id res chain seq x y z
N SER A 1 5.78 2.90 -4.36
CA SER A 1 6.12 3.72 -5.55
C SER A 1 7.07 4.85 -5.14
N ARG A 2 7.78 5.50 -6.08
CA ARG A 2 8.65 6.65 -5.76
C ARG A 2 7.88 7.84 -5.19
N SER A 3 6.69 8.13 -5.71
CA SER A 3 5.85 9.23 -5.23
C SER A 3 5.42 9.03 -3.76
N LEU A 4 5.00 7.82 -3.38
CA LEU A 4 4.69 7.49 -1.99
C LEU A 4 5.92 7.61 -1.08
N HIS A 5 7.09 7.13 -1.54
CA HIS A 5 8.33 7.28 -0.78
C HIS A 5 8.65 8.75 -0.50
N ASN A 6 8.54 9.63 -1.50
CA ASN A 6 8.79 11.06 -1.33
C ASN A 6 7.78 11.72 -0.39
N LEU A 7 6.49 11.38 -0.52
CA LEU A 7 5.44 11.87 0.37
C LEU A 7 5.73 11.51 1.84
N PHE A 8 5.99 10.24 2.11
CA PHE A 8 6.26 9.78 3.48
C PHE A 8 7.61 10.28 4.01
N THR A 9 8.59 10.49 3.14
CA THR A 9 9.86 11.14 3.53
C THR A 9 9.60 12.58 3.97
N SER A 10 8.79 13.35 3.23
CA SER A 10 8.45 14.74 3.59
C SER A 10 7.62 14.83 4.88
N ILE A 11 6.67 13.92 5.08
CA ILE A 11 5.92 13.80 6.35
C ILE A 11 6.90 13.50 7.49
N GLY A 12 7.78 12.52 7.30
CA GLY A 12 8.75 12.12 8.31
C GLY A 12 9.76 13.22 8.64
N GLU A 13 10.23 13.99 7.65
CA GLU A 13 11.08 15.16 7.85
C GLU A 13 10.37 16.22 8.70
N SER A 14 9.11 16.51 8.39
CA SER A 14 8.31 17.50 9.13
C SER A 14 8.10 17.09 10.59
N LEU A 15 7.82 15.81 10.84
CA LEU A 15 7.70 15.25 12.19
C LEU A 15 9.03 15.26 12.94
N ALA A 16 10.13 14.91 12.28
CA ALA A 16 11.45 14.93 12.87
C ALA A 16 11.90 16.35 13.26
N ASN A 17 11.58 17.35 12.43
CA ASN A 17 11.78 18.77 12.73
C ASN A 17 10.90 19.27 13.89
N ALA A 18 9.77 18.62 14.14
CA ALA A 18 8.91 18.84 15.31
C ALA A 18 9.33 18.00 16.53
N ASP A 19 10.56 17.48 16.53
CA ASP A 19 11.19 16.71 17.62
C ASP A 19 10.58 15.33 17.89
N HIS A 20 9.86 14.75 16.93
CA HIS A 20 9.43 13.36 16.99
C HIS A 20 10.53 12.39 16.52
N GLN A 21 10.62 11.21 17.14
CA GLN A 21 11.45 10.10 16.65
C GLN A 21 10.71 9.35 15.54
N VAL A 22 11.23 9.40 14.32
CA VAL A 22 10.59 8.85 13.13
C VAL A 22 11.39 7.68 12.59
N THR A 23 10.72 6.55 12.33
CA THR A 23 11.28 5.46 11.52
C THR A 23 10.50 5.32 10.23
N LEU A 24 11.13 5.59 9.09
CA LEU A 24 10.55 5.36 7.77
C LEU A 24 10.94 3.98 7.26
N LEU A 25 9.93 3.15 7.00
CA LEU A 25 10.07 1.86 6.36
C LEU A 25 9.73 1.99 4.86
N SER A 26 10.68 1.74 3.97
CA SER A 26 10.47 1.91 2.52
C SER A 26 11.29 0.92 1.69
N ASN A 27 10.94 0.73 0.41
CA ASN A 27 11.74 -0.04 -0.55
C ASN A 27 12.71 0.82 -1.36
N PHE A 28 12.72 2.13 -1.14
CA PHE A 28 13.69 3.07 -1.70
C PHE A 28 14.60 3.58 -0.60
N ASN A 29 15.83 3.93 -0.94
CA ASN A 29 16.72 4.61 0.00
C ASN A 29 16.32 6.07 0.16
N SER A 30 16.21 6.54 1.40
CA SER A 30 16.09 7.97 1.70
C SER A 30 17.48 8.61 1.79
N SER A 31 17.62 9.81 1.23
CA SER A 31 18.80 10.66 1.40
C SER A 31 18.68 11.65 2.56
N LEU A 32 17.55 11.63 3.29
CA LEU A 32 17.32 12.55 4.40
C LEU A 32 18.25 12.20 5.56
N ASN A 33 19.04 13.17 6.00
CA ASN A 33 19.94 13.05 7.14
C ASN A 33 19.45 13.94 8.27
N HIS A 34 18.85 13.34 9.30
CA HIS A 34 18.35 14.05 10.48
C HIS A 34 18.49 13.13 11.72
N PRO A 35 18.93 13.64 12.89
CA PRO A 35 19.21 12.81 14.07
C PRO A 35 17.99 12.02 14.58
N ASN A 36 16.80 12.62 14.48
CA ASN A 36 15.54 11.97 14.88
C ASN A 36 14.87 11.17 13.74
N PHE A 37 15.54 11.00 12.59
CA PHE A 37 15.00 10.28 11.45
C PHE A 37 15.83 9.03 11.14
N ARG A 38 15.21 7.87 11.32
CA ARG A 38 15.77 6.58 10.94
C ARG A 38 15.10 6.09 9.68
N HIS A 39 15.88 5.65 8.70
CA HIS A 39 15.38 5.01 7.49
C HIS A 39 15.73 3.52 7.50
N LEU A 40 14.79 2.67 7.07
CA LEU A 40 14.99 1.24 6.91
C LEU A 40 14.52 0.77 5.53
N ASN A 41 15.42 0.18 4.74
CA ASN A 41 15.07 -0.39 3.45
C ASN A 41 14.53 -1.82 3.63
N VAL A 42 13.26 -2.06 3.26
CA VAL A 42 12.61 -3.38 3.38
C VAL A 42 13.28 -4.44 2.50
N LEU A 43 13.90 -4.04 1.39
CA LEU A 43 14.56 -4.96 0.46
C LEU A 43 15.97 -5.36 0.89
N GLY A 44 16.57 -4.63 1.84
CA GLY A 44 17.97 -4.80 2.21
C GLY A 44 18.87 -4.63 0.99
N GLU A 45 19.61 -5.68 0.63
CA GLU A 45 20.49 -5.72 -0.55
C GLU A 45 19.78 -6.23 -1.83
N LYS A 46 18.55 -6.73 -1.72
CA LYS A 46 17.83 -7.27 -2.88
C LYS A 46 17.42 -6.13 -3.83
N PRO A 47 17.42 -6.37 -5.16
CA PRO A 47 17.05 -5.37 -6.13
C PRO A 47 15.57 -5.02 -6.05
N LEU A 48 15.25 -3.75 -6.31
CA LEU A 48 13.88 -3.30 -6.53
C LEU A 48 13.36 -3.91 -7.84
N PRO A 49 12.14 -4.46 -7.90
CA PRO A 49 11.51 -4.84 -9.16
C PRO A 49 11.44 -3.63 -10.10
N VAL A 50 11.92 -3.79 -11.33
CA VAL A 50 11.91 -2.75 -12.36
C VAL A 50 10.89 -3.14 -13.41
N ASP A 51 9.70 -2.56 -13.31
CA ASP A 51 8.65 -2.71 -14.30
C ASP A 51 8.19 -1.33 -14.78
N ASN A 52 7.93 -1.21 -16.08
CA ASN A 52 7.39 0.00 -16.68
C ASN A 52 5.89 -0.13 -16.90
N ILE A 53 5.10 0.42 -15.97
CA ILE A 53 3.63 0.37 -16.06
C ILE A 53 3.10 1.09 -17.31
N PHE A 54 3.85 2.05 -17.87
CA PHE A 54 3.45 2.80 -19.05
C PHE A 54 3.60 1.99 -20.35
N GLU A 55 4.36 0.90 -20.32
CA GLU A 55 4.48 -0.02 -21.46
C GLU A 55 3.40 -1.10 -21.47
N MET A 56 2.62 -1.21 -20.38
CA MET A 56 1.57 -2.21 -20.24
C MET A 56 0.31 -1.78 -20.99
N LYS A 57 -0.09 -2.62 -21.95
CA LYS A 57 -1.24 -2.34 -22.83
C LYS A 57 -2.56 -2.86 -22.28
N ALA A 58 -2.53 -3.93 -21.49
CA ALA A 58 -3.73 -4.51 -20.88
C ALA A 58 -3.75 -4.27 -19.37
N MET A 59 -4.94 -3.99 -18.84
CA MET A 59 -5.14 -3.88 -17.38
C MET A 59 -4.78 -5.16 -16.63
N ALA A 60 -4.97 -6.32 -17.27
CA ALA A 60 -4.56 -7.61 -16.72
C ALA A 60 -3.04 -7.68 -16.48
N ASP A 61 -2.23 -7.11 -17.38
CA ASP A 61 -0.77 -7.10 -17.24
C ASP A 61 -0.34 -6.24 -16.05
N ALA A 62 -0.96 -5.06 -15.90
CA ALA A 62 -0.71 -4.17 -14.77
C ALA A 62 -1.11 -4.81 -13.43
N MET A 63 -2.26 -5.48 -13.39
CA MET A 63 -2.70 -6.22 -12.20
C MET A 63 -1.75 -7.36 -11.85
N GLU A 64 -1.35 -8.15 -12.84
CA GLU A 64 -0.42 -9.25 -12.63
C GLU A 64 0.95 -8.77 -12.15
N MET A 65 1.44 -7.64 -12.68
CA MET A 65 2.65 -6.98 -12.20
C MET A 65 2.50 -6.54 -10.73
N PHE A 66 1.42 -5.83 -10.38
CA PHE A 66 1.18 -5.40 -9.00
C PHE A 66 1.12 -6.60 -8.04
N ARG A 67 0.45 -7.68 -8.46
CA ARG A 67 0.38 -8.93 -7.70
C ARG A 67 1.77 -9.48 -7.41
N LYS A 68 2.56 -9.75 -8.45
CA LYS A 68 3.92 -10.31 -8.34
C LYS A 68 4.84 -9.45 -7.50
N ASN A 69 4.83 -8.14 -7.72
CA ASN A 69 5.68 -7.21 -6.99
C ASN A 69 5.31 -7.12 -5.52
N THR A 70 4.01 -7.13 -5.20
CA THR A 70 3.56 -7.08 -3.81
C THR A 70 4.00 -8.32 -3.03
N ILE A 71 3.86 -9.51 -3.63
CA ILE A 71 4.32 -10.76 -3.02
C ILE A 71 5.86 -10.77 -2.87
N TYR A 72 6.60 -10.42 -3.92
CA TYR A 72 8.07 -10.38 -3.86
C TYR A 72 8.59 -9.42 -2.78
N ILE A 73 8.03 -8.22 -2.72
CA ILE A 73 8.39 -7.20 -1.72
C ILE A 73 8.00 -7.70 -0.33
N GLY A 74 6.80 -8.27 -0.16
CA GLY A 74 6.32 -8.81 1.11
C GLY A 74 7.19 -9.95 1.65
N GLU A 75 7.50 -10.96 0.84
CA GLU A 75 8.38 -12.07 1.25
C GLU A 75 9.80 -11.57 1.58
N THR A 76 10.31 -10.60 0.83
CA THR A 76 11.62 -10.00 1.10
C THR A 76 11.61 -9.18 2.39
N MET A 77 10.57 -8.38 2.60
CA MET A 77 10.38 -7.56 3.79
C MET A 77 10.32 -8.43 5.05
N TRP A 78 9.54 -9.53 5.03
CA TRP A 78 9.38 -10.40 6.18
C TRP A 78 10.52 -11.39 6.41
N THR A 79 11.46 -11.50 5.47
CA THR A 79 12.73 -12.21 5.67
C THR A 79 13.89 -11.30 6.07
N ASN A 80 13.69 -9.98 6.07
CA ASN A 80 14.71 -9.00 6.44
C ASN A 80 14.85 -8.90 7.98
N PRO A 81 16.03 -9.22 8.55
CA PRO A 81 16.23 -9.21 10.01
C PRO A 81 15.92 -7.86 10.66
N SER A 82 16.29 -6.75 10.02
CA SER A 82 16.08 -5.42 10.59
C SER A 82 14.61 -5.00 10.59
N VAL A 83 13.82 -5.51 9.63
CA VAL A 83 12.34 -5.35 9.64
C VAL A 83 11.73 -6.16 10.78
N LEU A 84 12.18 -7.41 10.95
CA LEU A 84 11.68 -8.29 12.02
C LEU A 84 12.01 -7.74 13.43
N GLU A 85 13.18 -7.13 13.61
CA GLU A 85 13.54 -6.41 14.83
C GLU A 85 12.60 -5.24 15.09
N LEU A 86 12.35 -4.41 14.07
CA LEU A 86 11.41 -3.28 14.16
C LEU A 86 9.99 -3.76 14.50
N TRP A 87 9.56 -4.88 13.91
CA TRP A 87 8.25 -5.47 14.19
C TRP A 87 8.11 -5.98 15.63
N LYS A 88 9.18 -6.54 16.22
CA LYS A 88 9.17 -6.95 17.64
C LYS A 88 8.99 -5.76 18.57
N THR A 89 9.55 -4.60 18.21
CA THR A 89 9.42 -3.36 18.98
C THR A 89 8.24 -2.50 18.53
N ARG A 90 7.37 -2.95 17.62
CA ARG A 90 6.29 -2.12 17.02
C ARG A 90 5.37 -1.46 18.05
N ARG A 91 5.18 -2.09 19.21
CA ARG A 91 4.33 -1.58 20.31
C ARG A 91 4.94 -0.39 21.05
N SER A 92 6.21 -0.04 20.80
CA SER A 92 6.85 1.15 21.38
C SER A 92 6.58 2.43 20.61
N PHE A 93 5.97 2.36 19.42
CA PHE A 93 5.60 3.54 18.64
C PHE A 93 4.27 4.11 19.13
N ASP A 94 4.18 5.43 19.28
CA ASP A 94 2.93 6.12 19.65
C ASP A 94 1.93 6.16 18.49
N ALA A 95 2.45 6.24 17.26
CA ALA A 95 1.64 6.17 16.05
C ALA A 95 2.30 5.42 14.90
N ILE A 96 1.49 4.79 14.04
CA ILE A 96 1.92 4.11 12.80
C ILE A 96 1.15 4.70 11.61
N LEU A 97 1.88 5.17 10.59
CA LEU A 97 1.29 5.64 9.34
C LEU A 97 1.58 4.63 8.23
N ILE A 98 0.55 4.17 7.53
CA ILE A 98 0.67 3.19 6.45
C ILE A 98 0.06 3.77 5.18
N ALA A 99 0.79 3.64 4.06
CA ALA A 99 0.20 3.94 2.75
C ALA A 99 -0.92 2.94 2.47
N SER A 100 -2.10 3.45 2.13
CA SER A 100 -3.25 2.63 1.72
C SER A 100 -3.06 2.07 0.30
N TYR A 101 -3.81 1.02 -0.02
CA TYR A 101 -3.80 0.23 -1.26
C TYR A 101 -2.55 -0.58 -1.54
N LEU A 102 -2.73 -1.86 -1.89
CA LEU A 102 -1.67 -2.76 -2.37
C LEU A 102 -0.47 -2.83 -1.42
N ASN A 103 -0.72 -2.60 -0.14
CA ASN A 103 0.29 -2.50 0.91
C ASN A 103 -0.17 -3.23 2.19
N GLU A 104 -1.15 -4.13 2.05
CA GLU A 104 -1.68 -4.96 3.12
C GLU A 104 -0.59 -5.87 3.71
N ILE A 105 0.48 -6.12 2.95
CA ILE A 105 1.71 -6.79 3.42
C ILE A 105 2.33 -6.12 4.66
N SER A 106 2.00 -4.85 4.93
CA SER A 106 2.48 -4.10 6.11
C SER A 106 1.53 -4.17 7.32
N MET A 107 0.30 -4.68 7.16
CA MET A 107 -0.69 -4.79 8.23
C MET A 107 -0.26 -5.61 9.46
N PRO A 108 0.66 -6.59 9.37
CA PRO A 108 1.22 -7.23 10.56
C PRO A 108 1.82 -6.27 11.60
N PHE A 109 2.22 -5.05 11.22
CA PHE A 109 2.65 -4.02 12.18
C PHE A 109 1.52 -3.53 13.10
N LEU A 110 0.27 -3.73 12.71
CA LEU A 110 -0.91 -3.34 13.50
C LEU A 110 -1.42 -4.46 14.41
N MET A 111 -0.91 -5.70 14.29
CA MET A 111 -1.29 -6.80 15.17
C MET A 111 -0.99 -6.47 16.64
N ASP A 112 -2.01 -6.54 17.50
CA ASP A 112 -1.96 -6.17 18.91
C ASP A 112 -1.34 -4.78 19.17
N TYR A 113 -1.51 -3.86 18.22
CA TYR A 113 -1.02 -2.51 18.36
C TYR A 113 -2.08 -1.64 19.04
N ASN A 114 -1.71 -1.04 20.18
CA ASN A 114 -2.63 -0.23 20.99
C ASN A 114 -2.50 1.27 20.72
N GLY A 115 -1.52 1.69 19.91
CA GLY A 115 -1.30 3.09 19.57
C GLY A 115 -2.23 3.56 18.45
N SER A 116 -2.05 4.80 18.02
CA SER A 116 -2.86 5.37 16.95
C SER A 116 -2.31 4.93 15.58
N PHE A 117 -3.17 4.52 14.65
CA PHE A 117 -2.74 4.29 13.28
C PHE A 117 -3.53 5.14 12.29
N MET A 118 -2.89 5.47 11.17
CA MET A 118 -3.52 6.19 10.07
C MET A 118 -3.20 5.52 8.74
N LEU A 119 -4.23 5.34 7.92
CA LEU A 119 -4.08 4.92 6.54
C LEU A 119 -4.06 6.16 5.65
N VAL A 120 -2.96 6.38 4.93
CA VAL A 120 -2.80 7.50 4.02
C VAL A 120 -3.17 7.04 2.61
N SER A 121 -4.36 7.42 2.16
CA SER A 121 -4.78 7.23 0.77
C SER A 121 -4.35 8.43 -0.06
N THR A 122 -3.60 8.16 -1.13
CA THR A 122 -3.16 9.17 -2.11
C THR A 122 -3.98 9.20 -3.40
N PRO A 123 -4.62 8.10 -3.86
CA PRO A 123 -5.72 8.23 -4.81
C PRO A 123 -6.75 9.17 -4.21
N GLY A 124 -7.27 10.10 -5.01
CA GLY A 124 -8.30 11.04 -4.60
C GLY A 124 -9.64 10.35 -4.31
N VAL A 125 -10.74 10.91 -4.81
CA VAL A 125 -12.07 10.31 -4.68
C VAL A 125 -12.12 9.03 -5.52
N GLU A 126 -11.84 7.90 -4.88
CA GLU A 126 -11.81 6.56 -5.50
C GLU A 126 -12.67 5.58 -4.69
N TYR A 127 -13.32 4.64 -5.38
CA TYR A 127 -14.29 3.70 -4.80
C TYR A 127 -13.78 2.91 -3.61
N PHE A 128 -12.64 2.23 -3.73
CA PHE A 128 -12.12 1.35 -2.71
C PHE A 128 -11.73 2.13 -1.45
N ALA A 129 -11.12 3.30 -1.60
CA ALA A 129 -10.71 4.19 -0.50
C ALA A 129 -11.92 4.63 0.30
N ILE A 130 -12.94 5.11 -0.42
CA ILE A 130 -14.14 5.66 0.19
C ILE A 130 -14.98 4.52 0.77
N SER A 131 -15.07 3.38 0.11
CA SER A 131 -15.73 2.18 0.63
C SER A 131 -15.08 1.62 1.89
N ALA A 132 -13.76 1.71 2.04
CA ALA A 132 -13.05 1.29 3.25
C ALA A 132 -13.43 2.16 4.47
N SER A 133 -13.85 3.41 4.24
CA SER A 133 -14.38 4.30 5.28
C SER A 133 -15.88 4.10 5.57
N GLY A 134 -16.52 3.10 4.95
CA GLY A 134 -17.96 2.84 5.07
C GLY A 134 -18.84 3.72 4.19
N ASN A 135 -18.24 4.55 3.32
CA ASN A 135 -18.95 5.45 2.42
C ASN A 135 -19.15 4.80 1.05
N TRP A 136 -20.25 5.10 0.38
CA TRP A 136 -20.53 4.58 -0.96
C TRP A 136 -20.51 5.71 -2.00
N LEU A 137 -19.80 5.47 -3.11
CA LEU A 137 -19.84 6.34 -4.29
C LEU A 137 -20.77 5.73 -5.34
N PRO A 138 -21.55 6.55 -6.08
CA PRO A 138 -22.39 6.03 -7.15
C PRO A 138 -21.53 5.68 -8.39
N PRO A 139 -21.52 4.41 -8.86
CA PRO A 139 -20.86 3.93 -10.10
C PRO A 139 -21.09 4.78 -11.35
N ALA A 140 -22.17 5.55 -11.35
CA ALA A 140 -22.54 6.41 -12.46
C ALA A 140 -21.74 7.72 -12.52
N VAL A 141 -21.11 8.16 -11.42
CA VAL A 141 -20.47 9.49 -11.32
C VAL A 141 -18.97 9.40 -11.18
N VAL A 142 -18.49 8.49 -10.32
CA VAL A 142 -17.04 8.32 -10.13
C VAL A 142 -16.58 7.21 -11.08
N PRO A 143 -15.53 7.43 -11.89
CA PRO A 143 -14.92 6.37 -12.69
C PRO A 143 -14.02 5.47 -11.83
N ALA A 144 -13.91 4.20 -12.20
CA ALA A 144 -12.93 3.28 -11.62
C ALA A 144 -11.52 3.75 -12.00
N ILE A 145 -10.56 3.69 -11.07
CA ILE A 145 -9.19 4.18 -11.27
C ILE A 145 -8.44 3.53 -12.44
N LEU A 146 -8.90 2.37 -12.90
CA LEU A 146 -8.30 1.58 -13.97
C LEU A 146 -8.84 1.95 -15.36
N LEU A 147 -9.90 2.77 -15.42
CA LEU A 147 -10.51 3.18 -16.67
C LEU A 147 -10.07 4.60 -17.02
N PRO A 148 -9.88 4.90 -18.32
CA PRO A 148 -9.48 6.23 -18.78
C PRO A 148 -10.69 7.19 -18.85
N TYR A 149 -11.58 7.12 -17.86
CA TYR A 149 -12.81 7.91 -17.80
C TYR A 149 -12.68 9.04 -16.77
N ASP A 150 -13.48 10.10 -16.94
CA ASP A 150 -13.64 11.20 -15.99
C ASP A 150 -15.09 11.27 -15.47
N GLU A 151 -15.47 12.36 -14.78
CA GLU A 151 -16.86 12.55 -14.31
C GLU A 151 -17.91 12.65 -15.43
N HIS A 152 -17.49 12.84 -16.69
CA HIS A 152 -18.34 13.04 -17.86
C HIS A 152 -18.55 11.76 -18.68
N MET A 153 -18.68 10.61 -18.01
CA MET A 153 -19.02 9.34 -18.67
C MET A 153 -20.39 9.38 -19.38
N THR A 154 -20.40 8.94 -20.63
CA THR A 154 -21.61 8.56 -21.38
C THR A 154 -22.33 7.38 -20.74
N PHE A 155 -23.56 7.09 -21.19
CA PHE A 155 -24.32 5.95 -20.68
C PHE A 155 -23.55 4.62 -20.83
N LEU A 156 -22.93 4.38 -21.98
CA LEU A 156 -22.18 3.14 -22.22
C LEU A 156 -20.94 3.04 -21.33
N GLU A 157 -20.21 4.15 -21.16
CA GLU A 157 -19.05 4.20 -20.27
C GLU A 157 -19.43 3.96 -18.82
N ARG A 158 -20.59 4.47 -18.37
CA ARG A 158 -21.14 4.16 -17.03
C ARG A 158 -21.44 2.67 -16.87
N CYS A 159 -21.98 2.02 -17.91
CA CYS A 159 -22.21 0.57 -17.89
C CYS A 159 -20.89 -0.21 -17.80
N VAL A 160 -19.88 0.15 -18.59
CA VAL A 160 -18.54 -0.45 -18.53
C VAL A 160 -17.92 -0.22 -17.15
N ASN A 161 -18.02 0.99 -16.62
CA ASN A 161 -17.51 1.35 -15.30
C ASN A 161 -18.12 0.49 -14.19
N LEU A 162 -19.44 0.33 -14.18
CA LEU A 162 -20.14 -0.53 -13.22
C LEU A 162 -19.65 -1.97 -13.31
N VAL A 163 -19.54 -2.53 -14.53
CA VAL A 163 -19.05 -3.90 -14.74
C VAL A 163 -17.61 -4.04 -14.23
N THR A 164 -16.72 -3.10 -14.53
CA THR A 164 -15.34 -3.10 -14.04
C THR A 164 -15.28 -3.05 -12.51
N LEU A 165 -16.09 -2.21 -11.85
CA LEU A 165 -16.15 -2.14 -10.40
C LEU A 165 -16.63 -3.46 -9.77
N LEU A 166 -17.63 -4.11 -10.37
CA LEU A 166 -18.11 -5.43 -9.92
C LEU A 166 -17.04 -6.52 -10.10
N ILE A 167 -16.34 -6.53 -11.23
CA ILE A 167 -15.21 -7.44 -11.47
C ILE A 167 -14.14 -7.23 -10.39
N MET A 168 -13.75 -5.98 -10.15
CA MET A 168 -12.72 -5.65 -9.16
C MET A 168 -13.15 -6.01 -7.73
N ARG A 169 -14.42 -5.80 -7.39
CA ARG A 169 -14.98 -6.17 -6.07
C ARG A 169 -14.85 -7.67 -5.79
N VAL A 170 -14.86 -8.51 -6.81
CA VAL A 170 -14.68 -9.96 -6.70
C VAL A 170 -13.20 -10.35 -6.84
N TYR A 171 -12.51 -9.81 -7.84
CA TYR A 171 -11.13 -10.15 -8.16
C TYR A 171 -10.17 -9.80 -7.03
N TYR A 172 -10.28 -8.60 -6.46
CA TYR A 172 -9.33 -8.12 -5.46
C TYR A 172 -9.31 -9.00 -4.20
N PRO A 173 -10.45 -9.32 -3.56
CA PRO A 173 -10.45 -10.25 -2.44
C PRO A 173 -10.07 -11.69 -2.83
N ALA A 174 -10.56 -12.19 -3.97
CA ALA A 174 -10.38 -13.58 -4.35
C ALA A 174 -8.93 -13.93 -4.75
N VAL A 175 -8.21 -12.97 -5.34
CA VAL A 175 -6.87 -13.19 -5.88
C VAL A 175 -5.82 -12.46 -5.05
N MET A 176 -5.89 -11.12 -4.96
CA MET A 176 -4.84 -10.33 -4.30
C MET A 176 -4.80 -10.59 -2.80
N HIS A 177 -5.93 -10.46 -2.11
CA HIS A 177 -5.95 -10.70 -0.66
C HIS A 177 -5.63 -12.14 -0.32
N SER A 178 -6.20 -13.11 -1.04
CA SER A 178 -5.94 -14.54 -0.81
C SER A 178 -4.45 -14.88 -0.89
N GLU A 179 -3.73 -14.38 -1.89
CA GLU A 179 -2.29 -14.62 -1.99
C GLU A 179 -1.47 -13.88 -0.93
N GLN A 180 -1.82 -12.62 -0.63
CA GLN A 180 -1.15 -11.86 0.43
C GLN A 180 -1.36 -12.53 1.79
N GLU A 181 -2.58 -12.96 2.09
CA GLU A 181 -2.93 -13.69 3.30
C GLU A 181 -2.17 -15.02 3.38
N ALA A 182 -2.15 -15.80 2.30
CA ALA A 182 -1.37 -17.04 2.25
C ALA A 182 0.13 -16.80 2.47
N MET A 183 0.68 -15.70 1.93
CA MET A 183 2.07 -15.29 2.17
C MET A 183 2.29 -14.91 3.63
N LEU A 184 1.40 -14.09 4.19
CA LEU A 184 1.46 -13.61 5.57
C LEU A 184 1.34 -14.74 6.60
N HIS A 185 0.46 -15.72 6.39
CA HIS A 185 0.32 -16.90 7.26
C HIS A 185 1.60 -17.73 7.36
N LYS A 186 2.47 -17.73 6.34
CA LYS A 186 3.79 -18.40 6.41
C LYS A 186 4.69 -17.78 7.48
N TYR A 187 4.59 -16.48 7.68
CA TYR A 187 5.45 -15.72 8.61
C TYR A 187 4.79 -15.47 9.97
N PHE A 188 3.46 -15.45 10.00
CA PHE A 188 2.65 -15.15 11.17
C PHE A 188 1.50 -16.15 11.28
N PRO A 189 1.78 -17.41 11.65
CA PRO A 189 0.78 -18.48 11.68
C PRO A 189 -0.31 -18.30 12.74
N ASN A 190 -0.13 -17.35 13.67
CA ASN A 190 -1.09 -17.04 14.73
C ASN A 190 -1.89 -15.76 14.43
N MET A 191 -1.98 -15.34 13.16
CA MET A 191 -2.89 -14.28 12.73
C MET A 191 -4.32 -14.82 12.69
N GLU A 192 -5.01 -14.81 13.82
CA GLU A 192 -6.47 -14.96 13.94
C GLU A 192 -7.06 -13.84 14.79
#